data_AF-A0A4R6SS98-F1
#
_entry.id   AF-A0A4R6SS98-F1
#
_cell.length_a   1.000
_cell.length_b   1.000
_cell.length_c   1.000
_cell.angle_alpha   90.00
_cell.angle_beta   90.00
_cell.angle_gamma   90.00
#
_symmetry.space_group_name_H-M   'P 1'
#
loop_
_entity.id
_entity.type
_entity.pdbx_description
1 polymer ?
#
loop_
_entity_poly.entity_id
_entity_poly.type
_entity_poly.pdbx_seq_one_letter_code
_entity_poly.pdbx_strand_id
1 'polypeptide(L)'
;MEQNIENNDWKKEAPFLAGLPVRNAFSVPEGYFEGLSVQISGAVYLESLKDVEHAGFTLPENYFEGLGESIHAKLIAERLKEEIPNEGLIVPVNYFDDLQASILAKTTGAPQPKIVRLWHSKLLKYASAACFLIMASAGLYFNYQSPAQPVNYAELAAEQMLFDIDEDVIIDHIEANGMQEQKVANTKDAALESYILSNYSQSDLTTDY
;
A
#
# COMPACT_ATOMS: atom_id res chain seq x y z
N MET A 1 -66.14 -14.94 38.96
CA MET A 1 -65.98 -15.93 37.88
C MET A 1 -67.35 -16.48 37.55
N GLU A 2 -67.99 -15.95 36.53
CA GLU A 2 -69.20 -16.55 35.95
C GLU A 2 -68.78 -17.85 35.27
N GLN A 3 -69.28 -18.99 35.74
CA GLN A 3 -69.09 -20.25 35.04
C GLN A 3 -69.98 -20.22 33.80
N ASN A 4 -69.36 -20.09 32.63
CA ASN A 4 -70.05 -20.26 31.36
C ASN A 4 -70.63 -21.69 31.34
N ILE A 5 -71.94 -21.78 31.51
CA ILE A 5 -72.71 -23.01 31.73
C ILE A 5 -73.10 -23.70 30.42
N GLU A 6 -72.77 -23.13 29.26
CA GLU A 6 -73.26 -23.62 27.97
C GLU A 6 -72.50 -24.84 27.41
N ASN A 7 -71.42 -25.31 28.05
CA ASN A 7 -70.68 -26.47 27.54
C ASN A 7 -70.05 -27.33 28.65
N ASN A 8 -70.89 -28.02 29.43
CA ASN A 8 -70.45 -28.87 30.54
C ASN A 8 -70.80 -30.36 30.37
N ASP A 9 -71.24 -30.77 29.18
CA ASP A 9 -71.62 -32.17 28.92
C ASP A 9 -70.45 -33.14 29.09
N TRP A 10 -69.22 -32.67 28.87
CA TRP A 10 -67.98 -33.42 29.14
C TRP A 10 -67.88 -33.92 30.59
N LYS A 11 -68.48 -33.22 31.57
CA LYS A 11 -68.48 -33.65 32.98
C LYS A 11 -69.32 -34.90 33.21
N LYS A 12 -70.33 -35.15 32.37
CA LYS A 12 -71.14 -36.37 32.40
C LYS A 12 -70.38 -37.53 31.76
N GLU A 13 -69.64 -37.24 30.69
CA GLU A 13 -68.86 -38.24 29.94
C GLU A 13 -67.59 -38.68 30.68
N ALA A 14 -66.99 -37.77 31.47
CA ALA A 14 -65.77 -38.04 32.23
C ALA A 14 -65.89 -37.58 33.69
N PRO A 15 -66.69 -38.27 34.53
CA PRO A 15 -66.91 -37.90 35.93
C PRO A 15 -65.62 -37.94 36.77
N PHE A 16 -64.67 -38.81 36.41
CA PHE A 16 -63.34 -38.85 37.03
C PHE A 16 -62.56 -37.55 36.80
N LEU A 17 -62.53 -37.05 35.55
CA LEU A 17 -61.83 -35.81 35.21
C LEU A 17 -62.51 -34.58 35.81
N ALA A 18 -63.84 -34.60 35.88
CA ALA A 18 -64.63 -33.54 36.49
C ALA A 18 -64.41 -33.43 38.02
N GLY A 19 -64.09 -34.55 38.67
CA GLY A 19 -63.79 -34.60 40.10
C GLY A 19 -62.36 -34.20 40.47
N LEU A 20 -61.47 -34.02 39.49
CA LEU A 20 -60.11 -33.58 39.76
C LEU A 20 -60.08 -32.11 40.18
N PRO A 21 -59.25 -31.74 41.16
CA PRO A 21 -59.08 -30.35 41.53
C PRO A 21 -58.46 -29.59 40.35
N VAL A 22 -59.15 -28.58 39.83
CA VAL A 22 -58.63 -27.69 38.80
C VAL A 22 -57.44 -26.94 39.39
N ARG A 23 -56.23 -27.39 39.05
CA ARG A 23 -54.97 -26.75 39.41
C ARG A 23 -54.29 -26.32 38.13
N ASN A 24 -53.98 -25.04 38.03
CA ASN A 24 -53.15 -24.55 36.93
C ASN A 24 -51.70 -24.95 37.22
N ALA A 25 -51.13 -25.85 36.41
CA ALA A 25 -49.74 -26.27 36.51
C ALA A 25 -48.76 -25.25 35.92
N PHE A 26 -49.27 -24.23 35.22
CA PHE A 26 -48.49 -23.17 34.62
C PHE A 26 -48.48 -21.96 35.54
N SER A 27 -47.27 -21.50 35.88
CA SER A 27 -47.05 -20.23 36.56
C SER A 27 -46.17 -19.36 35.67
N VAL A 28 -46.50 -18.08 35.61
CA VAL A 28 -45.65 -17.08 34.97
C VAL A 28 -44.98 -16.23 36.04
N PRO A 29 -43.77 -15.71 35.78
CA PRO A 29 -43.13 -14.76 36.68
C PRO A 29 -44.00 -13.53 36.94
N GLU A 30 -43.78 -12.90 38.10
CA GLU A 30 -44.38 -11.61 38.43
C GLU A 30 -44.05 -10.56 37.35
N GLY A 31 -45.05 -9.77 36.95
CA GLY A 31 -44.88 -8.75 35.90
C GLY A 31 -44.81 -9.27 34.46
N TYR A 32 -44.93 -10.59 34.21
CA TYR A 32 -44.84 -11.17 32.86
C TYR A 32 -45.79 -10.48 31.85
N PHE A 33 -47.05 -10.28 32.22
CA PHE A 33 -48.05 -9.66 31.34
C PHE A 33 -47.95 -8.14 31.26
N GLU A 34 -47.26 -7.47 32.19
CA GLU A 34 -47.13 -6.01 32.21
C GLU A 34 -46.26 -5.51 31.05
N GLY A 35 -45.20 -6.25 30.71
CA GLY A 35 -44.31 -5.93 29.59
C GLY A 35 -44.65 -6.62 28.26
N LEU A 36 -45.51 -7.65 28.29
CA LEU A 36 -45.75 -8.53 27.15
C LEU A 36 -46.33 -7.80 25.94
N SER A 37 -47.27 -6.87 26.14
CA SER A 37 -47.84 -6.09 25.04
C SER A 37 -46.79 -5.26 24.31
N VAL A 38 -45.86 -4.64 25.05
CA VAL A 38 -44.78 -3.83 24.49
C VAL A 38 -43.78 -4.72 23.75
N GLN A 39 -43.43 -5.87 24.33
CA GLN A 39 -42.53 -6.84 23.70
C GLN A 39 -43.10 -7.38 22.38
N ILE A 40 -44.37 -7.77 22.36
CA ILE A 40 -45.03 -8.25 21.14
C ILE A 40 -45.09 -7.15 20.08
N SER A 41 -45.52 -5.94 20.46
CA SER A 41 -45.59 -4.81 19.53
C SER A 41 -44.21 -4.47 18.94
N GLY A 42 -43.17 -4.50 19.78
CA GLY A 42 -41.79 -4.31 19.36
C GLY A 42 -41.32 -5.40 18.40
N ALA A 43 -41.62 -6.67 18.70
CA ALA A 43 -41.26 -7.80 17.84
C ALA A 43 -41.95 -7.73 16.47
N VAL A 44 -43.26 -7.43 16.45
CA VAL A 44 -44.04 -7.25 15.21
C VAL A 44 -43.50 -6.08 14.39
N TYR A 45 -43.16 -4.97 15.03
CA TYR A 45 -42.54 -3.83 14.36
C TYR A 45 -41.18 -4.22 13.74
N LEU A 46 -40.32 -4.91 14.48
CA LEU A 46 -39.02 -5.37 13.99
C LEU A 46 -39.14 -6.34 12.81
N GLU A 47 -40.15 -7.21 12.84
CA GLU A 47 -40.47 -8.10 11.73
C GLU A 47 -40.96 -7.32 10.50
N SER A 48 -41.79 -6.30 10.69
CA SER A 48 -42.23 -5.41 9.59
C SER A 48 -41.09 -4.63 8.93
N LEU A 49 -40.00 -4.39 9.66
CA LEU A 49 -38.81 -3.72 9.12
C LEU A 49 -37.90 -4.65 8.32
N LYS A 50 -37.98 -5.98 8.52
CA LYS A 50 -37.15 -6.95 7.78
C LYS A 50 -37.53 -7.08 6.30
N ASP A 51 -38.81 -6.86 5.97
CA ASP A 51 -39.31 -6.89 4.59
C ASP A 51 -38.99 -5.61 3.81
N VAL A 52 -38.37 -4.61 4.45
CA VAL A 52 -37.94 -3.38 3.77
C VAL A 52 -36.53 -3.62 3.21
N GLU A 53 -36.42 -4.33 2.08
CA GLU A 53 -35.17 -4.59 1.34
C GLU A 53 -34.37 -3.31 1.01
N HIS A 54 -34.98 -2.13 1.14
CA HIS A 54 -34.37 -0.82 0.90
C HIS A 54 -34.65 0.18 2.03
N ALA A 55 -34.65 -0.26 3.29
CA ALA A 55 -34.54 0.69 4.39
C ALA A 55 -33.18 1.37 4.23
N GLY A 56 -33.14 2.65 3.85
CA GLY A 56 -31.95 3.43 3.50
C GLY A 56 -30.92 3.64 4.63
N PHE A 57 -30.87 2.73 5.59
CA PHE A 57 -29.88 2.63 6.63
C PHE A 57 -28.88 1.53 6.27
N THR A 58 -27.99 1.84 5.32
CA THR A 58 -26.80 1.03 5.08
C THR A 58 -25.78 1.32 6.16
N LEU A 59 -25.26 0.28 6.81
CA LEU A 59 -24.11 0.45 7.68
C LEU A 59 -22.90 0.89 6.84
N PRO A 60 -22.13 1.89 7.30
CA PRO A 60 -20.85 2.22 6.69
C PRO A 60 -19.93 1.00 6.68
N GLU A 61 -19.05 0.92 5.67
CA GLU A 61 -17.98 -0.07 5.67
C GLU A 61 -17.17 0.02 6.98
N ASN A 62 -16.83 -1.15 7.53
CA ASN A 62 -16.01 -1.30 8.74
C ASN A 62 -16.59 -0.65 10.01
N TYR A 63 -17.90 -0.35 10.06
CA TYR A 63 -18.57 0.21 11.24
C TYR A 63 -18.25 -0.58 12.52
N PHE A 64 -18.41 -1.91 12.48
CA PHE A 64 -18.17 -2.75 13.65
C PHE A 64 -16.69 -2.94 13.99
N GLU A 65 -15.79 -2.78 13.02
CA GLU A 65 -14.34 -2.87 13.26
C GLU A 65 -13.86 -1.67 14.08
N GLY A 66 -14.34 -0.45 13.77
CA GLY A 66 -13.99 0.77 14.48
C GLY A 66 -14.87 1.12 15.68
N LEU A 67 -16.00 0.42 15.87
CA LEU A 67 -16.97 0.77 16.91
C LEU A 67 -16.37 0.69 18.32
N GLY A 68 -15.64 -0.38 18.63
CA GLY A 68 -15.03 -0.57 19.95
C GLY A 68 -14.05 0.54 20.31
N GLU A 69 -13.18 0.89 19.36
CA GLU A 69 -12.22 1.98 19.52
C GLU A 69 -12.92 3.34 19.68
N SER A 70 -13.97 3.61 18.90
CA SER A 70 -14.73 4.85 18.99
C SER A 70 -15.43 5.03 20.35
N ILE A 71 -15.98 3.95 20.91
CA ILE A 71 -16.62 3.95 22.23
C ILE A 71 -15.57 4.20 23.30
N HIS A 72 -14.43 3.51 23.23
CA HIS A 72 -13.33 3.69 24.17
C HIS A 72 -12.78 5.11 24.14
N ALA A 73 -12.54 5.66 22.94
CA ALA A 73 -12.07 7.03 22.75
C ALA A 73 -13.04 8.05 23.37
N LYS A 74 -14.34 7.86 23.17
CA LYS A 74 -15.38 8.72 23.76
C LYS A 74 -15.39 8.64 25.28
N LEU A 75 -15.30 7.44 25.84
CA LEU A 75 -15.29 7.23 27.30
C LEU A 75 -14.04 7.85 27.94
N ILE A 76 -12.87 7.73 27.29
CA ILE A 76 -11.64 8.38 27.74
C ILE A 76 -11.77 9.90 27.67
N ALA A 77 -12.35 10.45 26.60
CA ALA A 77 -12.58 11.89 26.46
C ALA A 77 -13.51 12.43 27.56
N GLU A 78 -14.59 11.71 27.89
CA GLU A 78 -15.50 12.06 28.97
C GLU A 78 -14.80 12.02 30.34
N ARG A 79 -14.01 10.98 30.62
CA ARG A 79 -13.20 10.87 31.85
C ARG A 79 -12.20 12.01 32.00
N LEU A 80 -11.48 12.33 30.93
CA LEU A 80 -10.52 13.44 30.93
C LEU A 80 -11.22 14.78 31.17
N LYS A 81 -12.44 14.95 30.66
CA LYS A 81 -13.24 16.16 30.91
C LYS A 81 -13.67 16.28 32.38
N GLU A 82 -13.90 15.17 33.08
CA GLU A 82 -14.19 15.16 34.52
C GLU A 82 -12.95 15.44 35.38
N GLU A 83 -11.77 14.96 34.96
CA GLU A 83 -10.51 15.15 35.69
C GLU A 83 -9.87 16.53 35.46
N ILE A 84 -10.19 17.21 34.36
CA ILE A 84 -9.66 18.54 34.05
C ILE A 84 -10.71 19.60 34.45
N PRO A 85 -10.56 20.27 35.61
CA PRO A 85 -11.54 21.26 36.11
C PRO A 85 -11.64 22.53 35.27
N ASN A 86 -10.76 22.72 34.28
CA ASN A 86 -10.75 23.89 33.42
C ASN A 86 -11.14 23.51 31.99
N GLU A 87 -12.22 24.10 31.47
CA GLU A 87 -12.77 23.86 30.13
C GLU A 87 -11.87 24.30 28.95
N GLY A 88 -10.56 24.44 29.14
CA GLY A 88 -9.67 25.00 28.14
C GLY A 88 -8.31 24.33 28.08
N LEU A 89 -7.76 24.29 26.87
CA LEU A 89 -6.32 24.14 26.64
C LEU A 89 -5.63 25.42 27.14
N ILE A 90 -5.47 25.56 28.46
CA ILE A 90 -4.80 26.71 29.06
C ILE A 90 -3.30 26.53 28.84
N VAL A 91 -2.73 27.42 28.03
CA VAL A 91 -1.28 27.49 27.88
C VAL A 91 -0.65 28.14 29.12
N PRO A 92 0.57 27.72 29.53
CA PRO A 92 1.30 28.37 30.61
C PRO A 92 1.46 29.87 30.39
N VAL A 93 1.57 30.63 31.49
CA VAL A 93 1.90 32.06 31.44
C VAL A 93 3.18 32.26 30.62
N ASN A 94 3.18 33.24 29.71
CA ASN A 94 4.27 33.58 28.79
C ASN A 94 4.65 32.52 27.73
N TYR A 95 3.86 31.46 27.52
CA TYR A 95 4.14 30.43 26.50
C TYR A 95 4.45 31.03 25.11
N PHE A 96 3.62 31.98 24.67
CA PHE A 96 3.78 32.59 23.34
C PHE A 96 4.98 33.53 23.27
N ASP A 97 5.29 34.25 24.35
CA ASP A 97 6.45 35.14 24.42
C ASP A 97 7.76 34.33 24.40
N ASP A 98 7.82 33.23 25.17
CA ASP A 98 8.96 32.31 25.21
C ASP A 98 9.15 31.59 23.87
N LEU A 99 8.05 31.14 23.25
CA LEU A 99 8.06 30.53 21.93
C LEU A 99 8.61 31.51 20.89
N GLN A 100 8.12 32.75 20.87
CA GLN A 100 8.58 33.78 19.96
C GLN A 100 10.07 34.08 20.16
N ALA A 101 10.52 34.24 21.41
CA ALA A 101 11.93 34.47 21.72
C ALA A 101 12.81 33.30 21.26
N SER A 102 12.37 32.06 21.47
CA SER A 102 13.07 30.84 21.05
C SER A 102 13.18 30.72 19.53
N ILE A 103 12.11 31.04 18.79
CA ILE A 103 12.12 31.05 17.32
C ILE A 103 13.13 32.08 16.82
N LEU A 104 13.05 33.32 17.31
CA LEU A 104 13.96 34.40 16.89
C LEU A 104 15.42 34.05 17.19
N ALA A 105 15.71 33.54 18.39
CA ALA A 105 17.07 33.10 18.74
C ALA A 105 17.62 32.05 17.76
N LYS A 106 16.77 31.17 17.23
CA LYS A 106 17.15 30.12 16.27
C LYS A 106 17.20 30.61 14.83
N THR A 107 16.43 31.63 14.45
CA THR A 107 16.31 32.06 13.04
C THR A 107 17.09 33.32 12.70
N THR A 108 17.28 34.26 13.64
CA THR A 108 17.94 35.55 13.37
C THR A 108 19.40 35.59 13.83
N GLY A 109 19.81 34.67 14.70
CA GLY A 109 21.15 34.61 15.29
C GLY A 109 22.11 33.59 14.67
N ALA A 110 21.69 32.83 13.65
CA ALA A 110 22.58 31.86 13.01
C ALA A 110 23.74 32.60 12.31
N PRO A 111 25.02 32.29 12.61
CA PRO A 111 26.14 32.87 11.89
C PRO A 111 25.97 32.51 10.42
N GLN A 112 25.87 33.52 9.56
CA GLN A 112 25.74 33.30 8.12
C GLN A 112 26.85 32.34 7.69
N PRO A 113 26.54 31.28 6.92
CA PRO A 113 27.55 30.31 6.53
C PRO A 113 28.67 31.06 5.82
N LYS A 114 29.88 31.04 6.39
CA LYS A 114 31.04 31.68 5.79
C LYS A 114 31.28 31.00 4.45
N ILE A 115 30.87 31.65 3.37
CA ILE A 115 31.03 31.15 2.00
C ILE A 115 32.53 31.11 1.72
N VAL A 116 33.15 29.95 1.95
CA VAL A 116 34.54 29.70 1.59
C VAL A 116 34.58 29.30 0.13
N ARG A 117 35.19 30.14 -0.71
CA ARG A 117 35.42 29.84 -2.11
C ARG A 117 36.57 28.83 -2.20
N LEU A 118 36.23 27.57 -2.49
CA LEU A 118 37.18 26.45 -2.52
C LEU A 118 38.22 26.54 -3.68
N TRP A 119 37.96 27.33 -4.72
CA TRP A 119 38.81 27.41 -5.92
C TRP A 119 39.20 28.86 -6.23
N HIS A 120 40.24 29.36 -5.56
CA HIS A 120 40.76 30.74 -5.74
C HIS A 120 42.20 30.79 -6.28
N SER A 121 42.95 29.69 -6.21
CA SER A 121 44.38 29.74 -6.51
C SER A 121 44.67 29.89 -8.00
N LYS A 122 45.45 30.90 -8.37
CA LYS A 122 45.98 31.10 -9.74
C LYS A 122 46.81 29.91 -10.24
N LEU A 123 47.22 29.02 -9.33
CA LEU A 123 47.99 27.81 -9.58
C LEU A 123 47.20 26.69 -10.28
N LEU A 124 45.87 26.66 -10.16
CA LEU A 124 45.03 25.66 -10.83
C LEU A 124 45.14 25.70 -12.36
N LYS A 125 45.45 26.87 -12.92
CA LYS A 125 45.70 27.03 -14.35
C LYS A 125 46.95 26.27 -14.81
N TYR A 126 47.95 26.14 -13.94
CA TYR A 126 49.21 25.45 -14.22
C TYR A 126 49.11 23.94 -13.94
N ALA A 127 48.20 23.51 -13.06
CA ALA A 127 47.96 22.10 -12.78
C ALA A 127 47.52 21.34 -14.05
N SER A 128 46.64 21.94 -14.86
CA SER A 128 46.22 21.35 -16.15
C SER A 128 47.41 21.14 -17.11
N ALA A 129 48.29 22.12 -17.25
CA ALA A 129 49.47 22.00 -18.11
C ALA A 129 50.46 20.93 -17.62
N ALA A 130 50.69 20.85 -16.30
CA ALA A 130 51.54 19.81 -15.72
C ALA A 130 50.99 18.40 -15.95
N CYS A 131 49.68 18.21 -15.85
CA CYS A 131 49.04 16.92 -16.15
C CYS A 131 49.27 16.48 -17.60
N PHE A 132 49.17 17.39 -18.58
CA PHE A 132 49.47 17.06 -19.97
C PHE A 132 50.94 16.66 -20.18
N LEU A 133 51.88 17.34 -19.52
CA LEU A 133 53.29 16.99 -19.58
C LEU A 133 53.57 15.62 -18.96
N ILE A 134 52.95 15.30 -17.82
CA ILE A 134 53.06 14.00 -17.16
C ILE A 134 52.43 12.89 -18.03
N MET A 135 51.28 13.15 -18.64
CA MET A 135 50.57 12.17 -19.46
C MET A 135 51.31 11.89 -20.78
N ALA A 136 51.87 12.93 -21.41
CA ALA A 136 52.70 12.78 -22.60
C ALA A 136 54.02 12.06 -22.30
N SER A 137 54.70 12.39 -21.20
CA SER A 137 55.95 11.73 -20.82
C SER A 137 55.73 10.28 -20.43
N ALA A 138 54.66 9.97 -19.69
CA ALA A 138 54.26 8.60 -19.39
C ALA A 138 53.92 7.83 -20.68
N GLY A 139 53.18 8.42 -21.61
CA GLY A 139 52.84 7.82 -22.90
C GLY A 139 54.08 7.45 -23.73
N LEU A 140 55.07 8.35 -23.80
CA LEU A 140 56.35 8.06 -24.46
C LEU A 140 57.15 6.97 -23.74
N TYR A 141 57.15 6.97 -22.41
CA TYR A 141 57.86 5.97 -21.61
C TYR A 141 57.27 4.56 -21.78
N PHE A 142 55.94 4.42 -21.75
CA PHE A 142 55.26 3.15 -22.01
C PHE A 142 55.39 2.69 -23.46
N ASN A 143 55.43 3.62 -24.43
CA ASN A 143 55.70 3.30 -25.82
C ASN A 143 57.12 2.74 -26.03
N TYR A 144 58.13 3.30 -25.35
CA TYR A 144 59.50 2.79 -25.40
C TYR A 144 59.66 1.40 -24.77
N GLN A 145 58.85 1.06 -23.77
CA GLN A 145 58.83 -0.27 -23.15
C GLN A 145 58.05 -1.32 -23.93
N SER A 146 57.27 -0.92 -24.93
CA SER A 146 56.54 -1.85 -25.80
C SER A 146 57.36 -2.12 -27.06
N PRO A 147 58.07 -3.26 -27.20
CA PRO A 147 58.64 -3.61 -28.50
C PRO A 147 57.50 -3.74 -29.52
N ALA A 148 57.68 -3.16 -30.71
CA ALA A 148 56.68 -3.21 -31.77
C ALA A 148 56.23 -4.66 -32.02
N GLN A 149 54.93 -4.93 -31.87
CA GLN A 149 54.34 -6.21 -32.24
C GLN A 149 54.62 -6.43 -33.74
N PRO A 150 55.16 -7.59 -34.15
CA PRO A 150 55.30 -7.89 -35.58
C PRO A 150 53.90 -8.00 -36.17
N VAL A 151 53.53 -7.06 -37.03
CA VAL A 151 52.28 -7.12 -37.79
C VAL A 151 52.26 -8.41 -38.62
N ASN A 152 51.31 -9.29 -38.34
CA ASN A 152 51.11 -10.53 -39.09
C ASN A 152 50.39 -10.20 -40.40
N TYR A 153 51.16 -9.92 -41.46
CA TYR A 153 50.65 -9.51 -42.76
C TYR A 153 49.66 -10.52 -43.38
N ALA A 154 49.73 -11.79 -42.99
CA ALA A 154 48.80 -12.83 -43.44
C ALA A 154 47.38 -12.65 -42.85
N GLU A 155 47.28 -12.13 -41.62
CA GLU A 155 46.01 -11.91 -40.93
C GLU A 155 45.31 -10.65 -41.44
N LEU A 156 46.08 -9.61 -41.77
CA LEU A 156 45.57 -8.39 -42.41
C LEU A 156 45.06 -8.64 -43.85
N ALA A 157 45.75 -9.50 -44.60
CA ALA A 157 45.30 -9.91 -45.94
C ALA A 157 44.02 -10.76 -45.89
N ALA A 158 43.84 -11.56 -44.83
CA ALA A 158 42.61 -12.33 -44.61
C ALA A 158 41.41 -11.42 -44.28
N GLU A 159 41.59 -10.36 -43.47
CA GLU A 159 40.54 -9.38 -43.23
C GLU A 159 40.13 -8.63 -44.50
N GLN A 160 41.08 -8.25 -45.36
CA GLN A 160 40.77 -7.58 -46.63
C GLN A 160 39.98 -8.47 -47.59
N MET A 161 40.27 -9.77 -47.63
CA MET A 161 39.49 -10.72 -48.44
C MET A 161 38.06 -10.93 -47.92
N LEU A 162 37.78 -10.68 -46.64
CA LEU A 162 36.43 -10.75 -46.08
C LEU A 162 35.53 -9.59 -46.55
N PHE A 163 36.12 -8.43 -46.84
CA PHE A 163 35.40 -7.25 -47.34
C PHE A 163 35.04 -7.33 -48.82
N ASP A 164 35.73 -8.18 -49.59
CA ASP A 164 35.56 -8.30 -51.05
C ASP A 164 34.61 -9.46 -51.43
N ILE A 165 33.86 -9.99 -50.46
CA ILE A 165 32.82 -10.99 -50.70
C ILE A 165 31.56 -10.25 -51.15
N ASP A 166 31.14 -10.47 -52.39
CA ASP A 166 29.91 -9.88 -52.96
C ASP A 166 28.64 -10.34 -52.21
N GLU A 167 27.66 -9.45 -52.06
CA GLU A 167 26.39 -9.72 -51.36
C GLU A 167 25.64 -10.92 -51.96
N ASP A 168 25.68 -11.06 -53.28
CA ASP A 168 25.05 -12.17 -54.00
C ASP A 168 25.68 -13.52 -53.64
N VAL A 169 26.99 -13.57 -53.36
CA VAL A 169 27.69 -14.81 -52.94
C VAL A 169 27.25 -15.20 -51.53
N ILE A 170 27.02 -14.22 -50.66
CA ILE A 170 26.50 -14.45 -49.30
C ILE A 170 25.08 -15.01 -49.39
N ILE A 171 24.22 -14.44 -50.24
CA ILE A 171 22.85 -14.91 -50.47
C ILE A 171 22.86 -16.34 -51.04
N ASP A 172 23.68 -16.59 -52.07
CA ASP A 172 23.80 -17.90 -52.72
C ASP A 172 24.34 -18.96 -51.73
N HIS A 173 25.25 -18.59 -50.82
CA HIS A 173 25.74 -19.48 -49.76
C HIS A 173 24.69 -19.79 -48.68
N ILE A 174 23.80 -18.83 -48.38
CA ILE A 174 22.69 -19.01 -47.44
C ILE A 174 21.57 -19.86 -48.07
N GLU A 175 21.28 -19.66 -49.35
CA GLU A 175 20.30 -20.46 -50.10
C GLU A 175 20.80 -21.88 -50.37
N ALA A 176 22.08 -22.05 -50.73
CA ALA A 176 22.71 -23.35 -50.95
C ALA A 176 22.87 -24.17 -49.67
N ASN A 177 23.08 -23.53 -48.51
CA ASN A 177 23.10 -24.18 -47.19
C ASN A 177 21.72 -24.15 -46.49
N GLY A 178 20.63 -24.16 -47.26
CA GLY A 178 19.25 -24.04 -46.82
C GLY A 178 18.96 -24.53 -45.38
N MET A 179 18.48 -23.60 -44.56
CA MET A 179 17.87 -23.83 -43.24
C MET A 179 18.77 -24.51 -42.20
N GLN A 180 19.75 -23.76 -41.67
CA GLN A 180 19.91 -23.69 -40.22
C GLN A 180 19.30 -22.36 -39.75
N GLU A 181 18.09 -22.45 -39.20
CA GLU A 181 17.32 -21.34 -38.67
C GLU A 181 18.08 -20.58 -37.57
N GLN A 182 18.68 -19.46 -37.92
CA GLN A 182 18.61 -18.25 -37.09
C GLN A 182 18.00 -17.13 -37.93
N LYS A 183 16.74 -17.34 -38.31
CA LYS A 183 15.94 -16.33 -38.98
C LYS A 183 15.39 -15.37 -37.94
N VAL A 184 16.05 -14.22 -37.86
CA VAL A 184 15.54 -13.00 -37.25
C VAL A 184 14.30 -12.53 -38.04
N ALA A 185 13.28 -12.10 -37.30
CA ALA A 185 12.07 -11.36 -37.70
C ALA A 185 10.85 -12.15 -38.27
N ASN A 186 9.98 -12.63 -37.37
CA ASN A 186 8.58 -12.15 -37.24
C ASN A 186 7.76 -12.88 -36.14
N THR A 187 8.29 -12.92 -34.92
CA THR A 187 7.51 -13.11 -33.67
C THR A 187 8.10 -12.14 -32.62
N LYS A 188 7.97 -10.84 -32.92
CA LYS A 188 8.75 -9.77 -32.29
C LYS A 188 8.43 -9.46 -30.82
N ASP A 189 7.40 -10.06 -30.24
CA ASP A 189 7.00 -9.73 -28.86
C ASP A 189 7.38 -10.80 -27.83
N ALA A 190 7.08 -12.08 -28.02
CA ALA A 190 7.22 -13.10 -26.96
C ALA A 190 8.67 -13.42 -26.55
N ALA A 191 9.58 -13.52 -27.52
CA ALA A 191 10.99 -13.79 -27.23
C ALA A 191 11.67 -12.58 -26.55
N LEU A 192 11.25 -11.37 -26.92
CA LEU A 192 11.74 -10.14 -26.31
C LEU A 192 11.16 -9.95 -24.89
N GLU A 193 9.87 -10.22 -24.71
CA GLU A 193 9.15 -10.12 -23.44
C GLU A 193 9.73 -11.07 -22.38
N SER A 194 10.04 -12.32 -22.77
CA SER A 194 10.69 -13.28 -21.88
C SER A 194 12.12 -12.86 -21.46
N TYR A 195 12.87 -12.24 -22.37
CA TYR A 195 14.21 -11.73 -22.05
C TYR A 195 14.15 -10.55 -21.08
N ILE A 196 13.18 -9.64 -21.28
CA ILE A 196 12.95 -8.50 -20.39
C ILE A 196 12.52 -8.98 -19.01
N LEU A 197 11.56 -9.91 -18.91
CA LEU A 197 11.05 -10.44 -17.63
C LEU A 197 12.09 -11.26 -16.85
N SER A 198 13.07 -11.85 -17.53
CA SER A 198 14.13 -12.63 -16.87
C SER A 198 15.30 -11.81 -16.38
N ASN A 199 15.54 -10.63 -16.95
CA ASN A 199 16.71 -9.81 -16.63
C ASN A 199 16.38 -8.49 -15.94
N TYR A 200 15.11 -8.05 -15.94
CA TYR A 200 14.66 -6.81 -15.30
C TYR A 200 13.46 -7.07 -14.38
N SER A 201 13.47 -6.46 -13.20
CA SER A 201 12.35 -6.56 -12.26
C SER A 201 11.27 -5.52 -12.56
N GLN A 202 10.01 -5.79 -12.18
CA GLN A 202 8.90 -4.85 -12.40
C GLN A 202 9.14 -3.46 -11.77
N SER A 203 9.88 -3.38 -10.66
CA SER A 203 10.26 -2.10 -10.02
C SER A 203 11.30 -1.30 -10.79
N ASP A 204 12.14 -1.94 -11.62
CA ASP A 204 13.14 -1.24 -12.43
C ASP A 204 12.49 -0.53 -13.64
N LEU A 205 11.31 -1.00 -14.06
CA LEU A 205 10.59 -0.51 -15.23
C LEU A 205 9.61 0.65 -14.91
N THR A 206 9.28 0.88 -13.63
CA THR A 206 8.25 1.86 -13.22
C THR A 206 8.80 3.05 -12.41
N THR A 207 10.04 3.46 -12.64
CA THR A 207 10.52 4.74 -12.12
C THR A 207 9.96 5.89 -12.97
N ASP A 208 8.73 6.30 -12.63
CA ASP A 208 8.08 7.50 -13.16
C ASP A 208 8.74 8.77 -12.59
N TYR A 209 9.06 9.72 -13.47
CA TYR A 209 9.38 11.13 -13.18
C TYR A 209 8.27 12.01 -13.75
#